data_AF-M2ZDZ4-F1
#
_entry.id   AF-M2ZDZ4-F1
#
_cell.length_a   1.000
_cell.length_b   1.000
_cell.length_c   1.000
_cell.angle_alpha   90.00
_cell.angle_beta   90.00
_cell.angle_gamma   90.00
#
_symmetry.space_group_name_H-M   'P 1'
#
loop_
_entity.id
_entity.type
_entity.pdbx_description
1 polymer ?
#
loop_
_entity_poly.entity_id
_entity_poly.type
_entity_poly.pdbx_seq_one_letter_code
_entity_poly.pdbx_strand_id
1 'polypeptide(L)'
;MGWSSILPESLQTFETWITRLFLLFAFLTIGPWLAFIIYDVLLYIWRSATYELPYIGGRARGRQRPRAPSLTERPSGHKRRISM
;
A
#
# COMPACT_ATOMS: atom_id res chain seq x y z
N MET A 1 -40.72 17.56 -7.25
CA MET A 1 -40.22 16.19 -6.96
C MET A 1 -39.02 15.87 -7.84
N GLY A 2 -37.83 15.63 -7.25
CA GLY A 2 -36.69 15.10 -8.01
C GLY A 2 -36.93 13.63 -8.37
N TRP A 3 -36.42 13.16 -9.51
CA TRP A 3 -36.58 11.76 -9.95
C TRP A 3 -36.09 10.73 -8.92
N SER A 4 -35.14 11.11 -8.07
CA SER A 4 -34.59 10.27 -7.01
C SER A 4 -35.20 10.52 -5.63
N SER A 5 -36.27 11.32 -5.52
CA SER A 5 -36.93 11.59 -4.24
C SER A 5 -37.76 10.39 -3.82
N ILE A 6 -37.54 9.92 -2.60
CA ILE A 6 -38.25 8.78 -2.03
C ILE A 6 -39.40 9.25 -1.13
N LEU A 7 -39.28 10.42 -0.51
CA LEU A 7 -40.28 10.96 0.41
C LEU A 7 -41.24 11.97 -0.28
N PRO A 8 -42.45 12.18 0.29
CA PRO A 8 -43.37 13.22 -0.14
C PRO A 8 -42.79 14.64 -0.02
N GLU A 9 -43.37 15.61 -0.74
CA GLU A 9 -42.83 16.98 -0.88
C GLU A 9 -42.69 17.69 0.46
N SER A 10 -43.66 17.45 1.35
CA SER A 10 -43.69 18.00 2.70
C SER A 10 -42.50 17.59 3.56
N LEU A 11 -41.78 16.52 3.19
CA LEU A 11 -40.63 15.97 3.92
C LEU A 11 -39.29 16.13 3.18
N GLN A 12 -39.26 16.89 2.07
CA GLN A 12 -38.05 17.05 1.25
C GLN A 12 -36.85 17.61 2.04
N THR A 13 -37.10 18.54 2.98
CA THR A 13 -36.05 19.09 3.85
C THR A 13 -35.40 17.99 4.70
N PHE A 14 -36.22 17.08 5.24
CA PHE A 14 -35.74 15.96 6.05
C PHE A 14 -34.93 14.96 5.21
N GLU A 15 -35.41 14.63 4.02
CA GLU A 15 -34.70 13.77 3.06
C GLU A 15 -33.30 14.31 2.73
N THR A 16 -33.20 15.63 2.52
CA THR A 16 -31.93 16.31 2.22
C THR A 16 -30.96 16.23 3.40
N TRP A 17 -31.43 16.45 4.62
CA TRP A 17 -30.61 16.36 5.84
C TRP A 17 -30.08 14.95 6.07
N ILE A 18 -30.94 13.94 5.90
CA ILE A 18 -30.55 12.53 5.99
C ILE A 18 -29.47 12.20 4.95
N THR A 19 -29.70 12.58 3.70
CA THR A 19 -28.75 12.33 2.62
C THR A 19 -27.38 12.92 2.93
N ARG A 20 -27.32 14.16 3.43
CA ARG A 20 -26.07 14.81 3.84
C ARG A 20 -25.38 14.08 4.98
N LEU A 21 -26.13 13.61 5.98
CA LEU A 21 -25.59 12.84 7.09
C LEU A 21 -24.98 11.52 6.64
N PHE A 22 -25.66 10.80 5.74
CA PHE A 22 -25.14 9.56 5.16
C PHE A 22 -23.90 9.79 4.31
N LEU A 23 -23.85 10.87 3.52
CA LEU A 23 -22.65 11.23 2.75
C LEU A 23 -21.47 11.57 3.68
N LEU A 24 -21.73 12.28 4.77
CA LEU A 24 -20.73 12.58 5.79
C LEU A 24 -20.20 11.30 6.45
N PHE A 25 -21.08 10.38 6.84
CA PHE A 25 -20.67 9.09 7.38
C PHE A 25 -19.95 8.22 6.36
N ALA A 26 -20.37 8.20 5.10
CA ALA A 26 -19.67 7.50 4.03
C ALA A 26 -18.24 8.02 3.89
N PHE A 27 -18.05 9.35 3.90
CA PHE A 27 -16.72 9.94 3.85
C PHE A 27 -15.89 9.62 5.10
N LEU A 28 -16.46 9.72 6.30
CA LEU A 28 -15.75 9.44 7.54
C LEU A 28 -15.36 7.96 7.68
N THR A 29 -16.21 7.05 7.21
CA THR A 29 -15.99 5.62 7.34
C THR A 29 -15.12 5.07 6.22
N ILE A 30 -15.38 5.43 4.96
CA ILE A 30 -14.67 4.90 3.78
C ILE A 30 -13.43 5.73 3.46
N GLY A 31 -13.46 7.04 3.69
CA GLY A 31 -12.38 7.96 3.33
C GLY A 31 -11.00 7.56 3.85
N PRO A 32 -10.84 7.18 5.14
CA PRO A 32 -9.55 6.72 5.66
C PRO A 32 -9.02 5.47 4.94
N TRP A 33 -9.87 4.48 4.67
CA TRP A 33 -9.47 3.27 3.95
C TRP A 33 -9.09 3.56 2.50
N LEU A 34 -9.87 4.42 1.84
CA LEU A 34 -9.59 4.87 0.49
C LEU A 34 -8.23 5.60 0.43
N ALA A 35 -7.92 6.43 1.42
CA ALA A 35 -6.64 7.11 1.52
C ALA A 35 -5.47 6.12 1.68
N PHE A 36 -5.61 5.06 2.49
CA PHE A 36 -4.59 4.02 2.60
C PHE A 36 -4.37 3.27 1.29
N ILE A 37 -5.43 2.91 0.58
CA ILE A 37 -5.31 2.23 -0.72
C ILE A 37 -4.61 3.13 -1.73
N ILE A 38 -4.99 4.41 -1.80
CA ILE A 38 -4.34 5.38 -2.70
C ILE A 38 -2.86 5.52 -2.33
N TYR A 39 -2.55 5.64 -1.05
CA TYR A 39 -1.17 5.72 -0.58
C TYR A 39 -0.36 4.49 -1.00
N ASP A 40 -0.87 3.28 -0.80
CA ASP A 40 -0.19 2.04 -1.17
C ASP A 40 0.02 1.92 -2.68
N VAL A 41 -0.98 2.30 -3.48
CA VAL A 41 -0.86 2.33 -4.95
C VAL A 41 0.21 3.32 -5.39
N LEU A 42 0.21 4.54 -4.85
CA LEU A 42 1.21 5.56 -5.16
C LEU A 42 2.61 5.10 -4.74
N LEU A 43 2.74 4.53 -3.55
CA LEU A 43 4.00 3.97 -3.05
C LEU A 43 4.49 2.84 -3.93
N TYR A 44 3.60 1.96 -4.38
CA TYR A 44 3.93 0.87 -5.29
C TYR A 44 4.42 1.38 -6.65
N ILE A 45 3.73 2.37 -7.22
CA ILE A 45 4.13 3.02 -8.48
C ILE A 45 5.50 3.67 -8.30
N TRP A 46 5.69 4.45 -7.24
CA TRP A 46 6.96 5.10 -6.93
C TRP A 46 8.09 4.08 -6.80
N ARG A 47 7.88 3.00 -6.04
CA ARG A 47 8.87 1.94 -5.86
C ARG A 47 9.19 1.24 -7.17
N SER A 48 8.18 0.97 -8.00
CA SER A 48 8.36 0.33 -9.30
C SER A 48 9.14 1.24 -10.26
N ALA A 49 8.80 2.53 -10.32
CA ALA A 49 9.48 3.50 -11.16
C ALA A 49 10.93 3.77 -10.71
N THR A 50 11.15 3.84 -9.38
CA THR A 50 12.48 4.07 -8.83
C THR A 50 13.33 2.82 -8.76
N TYR A 51 12.75 1.62 -8.97
CA TYR A 51 13.45 0.34 -8.85
C TYR A 51 14.78 0.31 -9.60
N GLU A 52 14.86 0.93 -10.78
CA GLU A 52 16.10 0.95 -11.58
C GLU A 52 17.11 2.03 -11.18
N LEU A 53 16.71 3.01 -10.36
CA LEU A 53 17.58 4.08 -9.87
C LEU A 53 18.46 3.55 -8.72
N PRO A 54 19.79 3.56 -8.87
CA PRO A 54 20.72 2.93 -7.92
C PRO A 54 20.75 3.59 -6.54
N TYR A 55 20.36 4.88 -6.44
CA TYR A 55 20.37 5.63 -5.18
C TYR A 55 19.08 5.46 -4.36
N ILE A 56 17.94 5.19 -5.01
CA ILE A 56 16.60 5.23 -4.38
C ILE A 56 15.90 3.86 -4.40
N GLY A 57 15.90 3.13 -5.52
CA GLY A 57 15.14 1.88 -5.67
C GLY A 57 15.89 0.60 -5.31
N GLY A 58 17.17 0.69 -4.96
CA GLY A 58 17.90 -0.43 -4.38
C GLY A 58 18.09 -1.64 -5.31
N ARG A 59 18.13 -1.45 -6.64
CA ARG A 59 18.56 -2.53 -7.56
C ARG A 59 19.93 -3.02 -7.10
N ALA A 60 19.98 -4.21 -6.51
CA ALA A 60 21.20 -4.93 -6.18
C ALA A 60 21.90 -5.39 -7.48
N ARG A 61 22.33 -4.44 -8.31
CA ARG A 61 23.23 -4.71 -9.43
C ARG A 61 24.56 -5.15 -8.84
N GLY A 62 24.83 -6.46 -8.89
CA GLY A 62 26.14 -7.02 -8.58
C GLY A 62 26.38 -7.47 -7.13
N ARG A 63 25.41 -7.33 -6.21
CA ARG A 63 25.54 -8.03 -4.91
C ARG A 63 25.09 -9.48 -5.07
N GLN A 64 25.97 -10.42 -4.73
CA GLN A 64 25.61 -11.84 -4.64
C GLN A 64 24.35 -11.96 -3.80
N ARG A 65 23.37 -12.75 -4.28
CA ARG A 65 22.24 -13.16 -3.44
C ARG A 65 22.82 -13.67 -2.12
N PRO A 66 22.37 -13.18 -0.95
CA PRO A 66 22.85 -13.69 0.32
C PRO A 66 22.64 -15.20 0.32
N ARG A 67 23.74 -15.93 0.21
CA ARG A 67 23.77 -17.38 0.17
C ARG A 67 24.09 -17.80 1.59
N ALA A 68 23.27 -18.69 2.15
CA ALA A 68 23.55 -19.23 3.48
C ALA A 68 24.99 -19.77 3.50
N PRO A 69 25.80 -19.43 4.52
CA PRO A 69 27.16 -19.93 4.62
C PRO A 69 27.13 -21.46 4.62
N SER A 70 27.93 -22.06 3.74
CA SER A 70 28.09 -23.51 3.74
C SER A 70 28.83 -23.94 5.02
N LEU A 71 28.59 -25.15 5.54
CA LEU A 71 29.31 -25.68 6.73
C LEU A 71 30.84 -25.71 6.55
N THR A 72 31.30 -25.60 5.30
CA THR A 72 32.69 -25.49 4.87
C THR A 72 33.27 -24.08 4.93
N GLU A 73 32.48 -23.02 5.13
CA GLU A 73 32.95 -21.63 5.13
C GLU A 73 32.86 -21.01 6.53
N ARG A 74 33.97 -20.40 6.99
CA ARG A 74 33.96 -19.61 8.22
C ARG A 74 33.33 -18.24 7.98
N PRO A 75 32.83 -17.56 9.04
CA PRO A 75 32.35 -16.18 8.96
C PRO A 75 33.38 -15.17 8.38
N SER A 76 34.67 -15.52 8.39
CA SER A 76 35.76 -14.73 7.79
C SER A 76 36.03 -15.04 6.31
N GLY A 77 35.19 -15.84 5.64
CA GLY A 77 35.34 -16.19 4.21
C GLY A 77 36.42 -17.24 3.91
N HIS A 78 37.05 -17.81 4.93
CA HIS A 78 38.07 -18.85 4.74
C HIS A 78 37.45 -20.25 4.69
N LYS A 79 37.91 -21.08 3.75
CA LYS A 79 37.51 -22.50 3.66
C LYS A 79 38.02 -23.26 4.89
N ARG A 80 37.11 -23.92 5.61
CA ARG A 80 37.42 -24.82 6.72
C ARG A 80 38.02 -26.10 6.13
N ARG A 81 39.30 -26.38 6.42
CA ARG A 81 39.89 -27.70 6.15
C ARG A 81 39.18 -28.70 7.05
N ILE A 82 38.38 -29.57 6.44
CA ILE A 82 37.85 -30.76 7.10
C ILE A 82 38.90 -31.83 6.84
N SER A 83 39.75 -32.12 7.83
CA SER A 83 40.59 -33.32 7.80
C SER A 83 39.70 -34.53 8.09
N MET A 84 39.86 -35.59 7.29
CA MET A 84 39.24 -36.90 7.52
C MET A 84 39.92 -37.63 8.67
#